data_AF-A0A7W1V0V5-F1
#
_entry.id   AF-A0A7W1V0V5-F1
#
_cell.length_a   1.000
_cell.length_b   1.000
_cell.length_c   1.000
_cell.angle_alpha   90.00
_cell.angle_beta   90.00
_cell.angle_gamma   90.00
#
_symmetry.space_group_name_H-M   'P 1'
#
loop_
_entity.id
_entity.type
_entity.pdbx_description
1 polymer ?
#
loop_
_entity_poly.entity_id
_entity_poly.type
_entity_poly.pdbx_seq_one_letter_code
_entity_poly.pdbx_strand_id
1 'polypeptide(L)'
;MKVILMIVTILAVLLLVFVLVKFLNSIIGSLRSIGGTPSSYLANLRLGLRAIETQTGHLPVEVGILNKNLTSTANGLKVVDEHLVGTINAVLAQDKK
;
A
#
# COMPACT_ATOMS: atom_id res chain seq x y z
N MET A 1 -48.19 15.23 -43.62
CA MET A 1 -46.79 14.77 -43.76
C MET A 1 -45.79 15.69 -43.05
N LYS A 2 -45.71 16.99 -43.36
CA LYS A 2 -44.73 17.93 -42.73
C LYS A 2 -44.89 18.08 -41.20
N VAL A 3 -46.13 18.18 -40.70
CA VAL A 3 -46.42 18.31 -39.26
C VAL A 3 -46.01 17.05 -38.47
N ILE A 4 -46.19 15.87 -39.05
CA ILE A 4 -45.79 14.60 -38.42
C ILE A 4 -44.27 14.56 -38.26
N LEU A 5 -43.52 14.91 -39.32
CA LEU A 5 -42.05 14.98 -39.26
C LEU A 5 -41.58 16.01 -38.23
N MET A 6 -42.25 17.16 -38.11
CA MET A 6 -41.93 18.17 -37.09
C MET A 6 -42.16 17.64 -35.66
N ILE A 7 -43.25 16.93 -35.41
CA ILE A 7 -43.51 16.34 -34.08
C ILE A 7 -42.46 15.27 -33.77
N VAL A 8 -42.11 14.43 -34.73
CA VAL A 8 -41.10 13.38 -34.56
C VAL A 8 -39.72 13.98 -34.27
N THR A 9 -39.31 15.05 -34.94
CA THR A 9 -38.02 15.70 -34.65
C THR A 9 -37.98 16.36 -33.28
N ILE A 10 -39.07 17.02 -32.86
CA ILE A 10 -39.18 17.57 -31.50
C ILE A 10 -39.07 16.46 -30.46
N LEU A 11 -39.80 15.36 -30.64
CA LEU A 11 -39.72 14.20 -29.73
C LEU A 11 -38.31 13.58 -29.71
N ALA A 12 -37.64 13.49 -30.86
CA ALA A 12 -36.28 12.97 -30.94
C ALA A 12 -35.28 13.85 -30.17
N VAL A 13 -35.39 15.18 -30.28
CA VAL A 13 -34.54 16.12 -29.53
C VAL A 13 -34.82 16.01 -28.04
N LEU A 14 -36.09 15.96 -27.62
CA LEU A 14 -36.46 15.79 -26.21
C LEU A 14 -35.92 14.49 -25.62
N LEU A 15 -36.00 13.39 -26.39
CA LEU A 15 -35.48 12.10 -25.97
C LEU A 15 -33.95 12.14 -25.82
N LEU A 16 -33.25 12.78 -26.77
CA LEU A 16 -31.80 12.96 -26.68
C LEU A 16 -31.42 13.74 -25.42
N VAL A 17 -32.06 14.89 -25.16
CA VAL A 17 -31.80 15.70 -23.96
C VAL A 17 -32.06 14.89 -22.69
N PHE A 18 -33.17 14.14 -22.66
CA PHE A 18 -33.49 13.27 -21.53
C PHE A 18 -32.39 12.23 -21.26
N VAL A 19 -31.90 11.57 -22.31
CA VAL A 19 -30.80 10.59 -22.20
C VAL A 19 -29.53 11.25 -21.68
N LEU A 20 -29.17 12.43 -22.18
CA LEU A 20 -28.00 13.18 -21.71
C LEU A 20 -28.09 13.51 -20.23
N VAL A 21 -29.23 14.04 -19.78
CA VAL A 21 -29.46 14.37 -18.36
C VAL A 21 -29.37 13.12 -17.48
N LYS A 22 -29.95 11.99 -17.93
CA LYS A 22 -29.89 10.73 -17.19
C LYS A 22 -28.45 10.26 -16.99
N PHE A 23 -27.63 10.27 -18.05
CA PHE A 23 -26.23 9.87 -17.95
C PHE A 23 -25.40 10.85 -17.12
N LEU A 24 -25.63 12.15 -17.25
CA LEU A 24 -24.94 13.16 -16.47
C LEU A 24 -25.21 12.97 -14.96
N ASN A 25 -26.47 12.75 -14.57
CA ASN A 25 -26.83 12.47 -13.18
C ASN A 25 -26.19 11.18 -12.66
N SER A 26 -26.11 10.14 -13.50
CA SER A 26 -25.42 8.89 -13.15
C SER A 26 -23.93 9.13 -12.90
N ILE A 27 -23.25 9.91 -13.75
CA ILE A 27 -21.83 10.24 -13.59
C ILE A 27 -21.61 11.03 -12.30
N ILE A 28 -22.45 12.02 -12.02
CA ILE A 28 -22.37 12.83 -10.79
C ILE A 28 -22.53 11.94 -9.55
N GLY A 29 -23.47 10.99 -9.56
CA GLY A 29 -23.65 10.02 -8.48
C GLY A 29 -22.39 9.20 -8.22
N SER A 30 -21.80 8.64 -9.30
CA SER A 30 -20.55 7.89 -9.20
C SER A 30 -19.40 8.74 -8.66
N LEU A 31 -19.22 9.96 -9.19
CA LEU A 31 -18.16 10.87 -8.72
C LEU A 31 -18.30 11.21 -7.24
N ARG A 32 -19.52 11.41 -6.73
CA ARG A 32 -19.78 11.67 -5.30
C ARG A 32 -19.43 10.49 -4.40
N SER A 33 -19.60 9.25 -4.89
CA SER A 33 -19.20 8.05 -4.15
C SER A 33 -17.68 7.87 -4.11
N ILE A 34 -16.98 8.25 -5.18
CA ILE A 34 -15.52 8.19 -5.28
C ILE A 34 -14.88 9.30 -4.45
N GLY A 35 -15.33 10.54 -4.62
CA GLY A 35 -14.72 11.75 -4.05
C GLY A 35 -15.74 12.83 -3.67
N GLY A 36 -15.29 13.80 -2.87
CA GLY A 36 -16.08 15.00 -2.54
C GLY A 36 -17.01 14.87 -1.32
N THR A 37 -17.01 13.72 -0.64
CA THR A 37 -17.65 13.57 0.68
C THR A 37 -16.69 12.92 1.68
N PRO A 38 -16.85 13.18 2.99
CA PRO A 38 -15.99 12.57 4.02
C PRO A 38 -16.08 11.02 4.08
N SER A 39 -17.18 10.44 3.58
CA SER A 39 -17.41 9.00 3.53
C SER A 39 -17.08 8.37 2.17
N SER A 40 -16.54 9.14 1.22
CA SER A 40 -16.22 8.65 -0.12
C SER A 40 -15.07 7.64 -0.09
N TYR A 41 -14.94 6.83 -1.14
CA TYR A 41 -13.87 5.83 -1.24
C TYR A 41 -12.47 6.45 -1.08
N LEU A 42 -12.20 7.59 -1.74
CA LEU A 42 -10.91 8.28 -1.63
C LEU A 42 -10.65 8.83 -0.22
N ALA A 43 -11.69 9.30 0.48
CA ALA A 43 -11.55 9.78 1.85
C ALA A 43 -11.15 8.62 2.78
N ASN A 44 -11.80 7.47 2.64
CA ASN A 44 -11.47 6.26 3.40
C ASN A 44 -10.07 5.73 3.05
N LEU A 45 -9.71 5.70 1.76
CA LEU A 45 -8.36 5.29 1.34
C LEU A 45 -7.28 6.22 1.92
N ARG A 46 -7.50 7.53 1.94
CA ARG A 46 -6.57 8.48 2.56
C ARG A 46 -6.39 8.21 4.05
N LEU A 47 -7.48 7.99 4.78
CA LEU A 47 -7.43 7.69 6.21
C LEU A 47 -6.72 6.34 6.47
N GLY A 48 -7.04 5.32 5.69
CA GLY A 48 -6.39 4.02 5.76
C GLY A 48 -4.89 4.10 5.45
N LEU A 49 -4.51 4.82 4.39
CA LEU A 49 -3.11 5.00 4.03
C LEU A 49 -2.34 5.79 5.11
N ARG A 50 -2.96 6.82 5.68
CA ARG A 50 -2.36 7.57 6.80
C ARG A 50 -2.17 6.70 8.04
N ALA A 51 -3.11 5.81 8.34
CA ALA A 51 -2.98 4.86 9.44
C ALA A 51 -1.81 3.90 9.18
N ILE A 52 -1.71 3.35 7.96
CA ILE A 52 -0.56 2.51 7.56
C ILE A 52 0.74 3.28 7.74
N GLU A 53 0.88 4.48 7.16
CA GLU A 53 2.08 5.31 7.29
C GLU A 53 2.46 5.58 8.75
N THR A 54 1.47 5.87 9.60
CA THR A 54 1.70 6.10 11.03
C THR A 54 2.20 4.84 11.74
N GLN A 55 1.62 3.67 11.43
CA GLN A 55 1.99 2.40 12.06
C GLN A 55 3.28 1.79 11.47
N THR A 56 3.63 2.13 10.23
CA THR A 56 4.81 1.57 9.56
C THR A 56 6.00 2.53 9.51
N GLY A 57 5.79 3.80 9.86
CA GLY A 57 6.82 4.84 9.78
C GLY A 57 8.07 4.56 10.62
N HIS A 58 7.93 3.80 11.71
CA HIS A 58 9.06 3.40 12.55
C HIS A 58 9.84 2.18 12.02
N LEU A 59 9.26 1.40 11.08
CA LEU A 59 9.87 0.14 10.63
C LEU A 59 11.29 0.30 10.08
N PRO A 60 11.64 1.33 9.27
CA PRO A 60 13.00 1.47 8.76
C PRO A 60 14.05 1.60 9.86
N VAL A 61 13.72 2.31 10.95
CA VAL A 61 14.62 2.49 12.10
C VAL A 61 14.78 1.16 12.85
N GLU A 62 13.66 0.53 13.20
CA GLU A 62 13.66 -0.74 13.95
C GLU A 62 14.37 -1.86 13.19
N VAL A 63 14.15 -1.97 11.88
CA VAL A 63 14.85 -2.94 11.01
C VAL A 63 16.34 -2.64 10.95
N GLY A 64 16.74 -1.35 10.91
CA GLY A 64 18.14 -0.95 10.96
C GLY A 64 18.83 -1.37 12.27
N ILE A 65 18.16 -1.13 13.41
CA ILE A 65 18.65 -1.54 14.74
C ILE A 65 18.76 -3.06 14.82
N LEU A 66 17.72 -3.77 14.40
CA LEU A 66 17.69 -5.24 14.39
C LEU A 66 18.84 -5.81 13.58
N ASN A 67 19.05 -5.31 12.36
CA ASN A 67 20.13 -5.80 11.49
C ASN A 67 21.52 -5.53 12.08
N LYS A 68 21.71 -4.38 12.71
CA LYS A 68 22.96 -4.05 13.43
C LYS A 68 23.22 -5.02 14.58
N ASN A 69 22.20 -5.32 15.37
CA ASN A 69 22.31 -6.22 16.52
C ASN A 69 22.57 -7.67 16.07
N LEU A 70 21.91 -8.12 15.01
CA LEU A 70 22.15 -9.44 14.41
C LEU A 70 23.57 -9.55 13.84
N THR A 71 24.08 -8.51 13.18
CA THR A 71 25.46 -8.46 12.69
C THR A 71 26.46 -8.52 13.84
N SER A 72 26.22 -7.75 14.90
CA SER A 72 27.07 -7.78 16.11
C SER A 72 27.08 -9.16 16.76
N THR A 73 25.91 -9.81 16.83
CA THR A 73 25.76 -11.14 17.40
C THR A 73 26.51 -12.17 16.57
N ALA A 74 26.35 -12.15 15.24
CA ALA A 74 27.08 -13.04 14.33
C ALA A 74 28.61 -12.90 14.47
N ASN A 75 29.10 -11.66 14.57
CA ASN A 75 30.53 -11.40 14.80
C ASN A 75 31.01 -11.95 16.15
N GLY A 76 30.23 -11.77 17.22
CA GLY A 76 30.54 -12.33 18.53
C GLY A 76 30.60 -13.86 18.52
N LEU A 77 29.65 -14.52 17.84
CA LEU A 77 29.66 -15.98 17.69
C LEU A 77 30.90 -16.47 16.93
N LYS A 78 31.34 -15.75 15.90
CA LYS A 78 32.56 -16.08 15.16
C LYS A 78 33.81 -16.04 16.06
N VAL A 79 33.91 -15.01 16.91
CA VAL A 79 35.01 -14.90 17.88
C VAL A 79 34.98 -16.06 18.88
N VAL A 80 33.80 -16.44 19.36
CA VAL A 80 33.65 -17.60 20.27
C VAL A 80 34.10 -18.90 19.58
N ASP A 81 33.73 -19.11 18.33
CA ASP A 81 34.15 -20.27 17.52
C ASP A 81 35.69 -20.32 17.35
N GLU A 82 36.30 -19.19 16.97
CA GLU A 82 37.76 -19.07 16.84
C GLU A 82 38.48 -19.39 18.17
N HIS A 83 37.95 -18.90 19.31
CA HIS A 83 38.49 -19.22 20.63
C HIS A 83 38.34 -20.70 20.99
N LEU A 84 37.17 -21.31 20.73
CA LEU A 84 36.92 -22.73 20.99
C LEU A 84 37.88 -23.62 20.20
N VAL A 85 38.05 -23.35 18.91
CA VAL A 85 39.01 -24.08 18.05
C VAL A 85 40.43 -23.90 18.58
N GLY A 86 40.82 -22.68 18.97
CA GLY A 86 42.11 -22.40 19.59
C GLY A 86 42.35 -23.19 20.88
N THR A 87 41.36 -23.22 21.78
CA THR A 87 41.43 -23.98 23.04
C THR A 87 41.55 -25.48 22.78
N ILE A 88 40.76 -26.04 21.87
CA ILE A 88 40.85 -27.46 21.49
C ILE A 88 42.26 -27.80 21.00
N ASN A 89 42.82 -26.97 20.10
CA ASN A 89 44.16 -27.19 19.56
C ASN A 89 45.25 -27.11 20.65
N ALA A 90 45.12 -26.17 21.60
CA ALA A 90 46.05 -26.03 22.71
C ALA A 90 46.01 -27.25 23.64
N VAL A 91 44.82 -27.77 23.95
CA VAL A 91 44.65 -29.00 24.76
C VAL A 91 45.27 -30.20 24.05
N LEU A 92 45.01 -30.38 22.75
CA LEU A 92 45.60 -31.46 21.95
C LEU A 92 47.14 -31.37 21.87
N ALA A 93 47.70 -30.16 21.91
CA ALA A 93 49.15 -29.96 21.90
C ALA A 93 49.80 -30.28 23.26
N GLN A 94 49.07 -30.10 24.38
CA GLN A 94 49.53 -30.49 25.71
C GLN A 94 49.54 -32.02 25.88
N ASP A 95 48.53 -32.72 25.37
CA ASP A 95 48.43 -34.19 25.46
C ASP A 95 49.51 -34.94 24.66
N LYS A 96 50.16 -34.27 23.70
CA LYS A 96 51.26 -34.82 22.89
C LYS A 96 52.65 -34.62 23.51
N LYS A 97 52.77 -33.92 24.64
CA LYS A 97 54.02 -33.74 25.40
C LYS A 97 54.09 -34.73 26.55
#